data_AF-A0AAD6PFS5-F1
#
_entry.id   AF-A0AAD6PFS5-F1
#
_cell.length_a   1.000
_cell.length_b   1.000
_cell.length_c   1.000
_cell.angle_alpha   90.00
_cell.angle_beta   90.00
_cell.angle_gamma   90.00
#
_symmetry.space_group_name_H-M   'P 1'
#
loop_
_entity.id
_entity.type
_entity.pdbx_description
1 polymer ?
#
loop_
_entity_poly.entity_id
_entity_poly.type
_entity_poly.pdbx_seq_one_letter_code
_entity_poly.pdbx_strand_id
1 'polypeptide(L)'
;MRDLTGFVETRQQLLSLKPNHRMNWIGFAVAHHLNSNCSKAVEILEAYEGTLEDDYPPDNERCEHGEMLLYKISLLEECSSLERALEELHKKESKIVDKLSLKEQEVSLLVKLGRLEEGAELYKALLSINPDNY
;
A
#
# COMPACT_ATOMS: atom_id res chain seq x y z
N MET A 1 10.20 22.58 -14.35
CA MET A 1 9.75 21.31 -14.96
C MET A 1 10.38 20.18 -14.15
N ARG A 2 9.58 19.21 -13.66
CA ARG A 2 10.07 18.09 -12.85
C ARG A 2 10.38 16.92 -13.78
N ASP A 3 11.64 16.45 -13.81
CA ASP A 3 12.05 15.32 -14.65
C ASP A 3 11.70 13.99 -13.97
N LEU A 4 10.54 13.43 -14.31
CA LEU A 4 10.05 12.16 -13.74
C LEU A 4 10.64 10.95 -14.44
N THR A 5 10.96 11.06 -15.73
CA THR A 5 11.60 9.98 -16.49
C THR A 5 13.02 9.74 -15.99
N GLY A 6 13.83 10.80 -15.82
CA GLY A 6 15.16 10.67 -15.23
C GLY A 6 15.13 10.20 -13.77
N PHE A 7 14.05 10.49 -13.03
CA PHE A 7 13.86 9.95 -11.68
C PHE A 7 13.66 8.43 -11.68
N VAL A 8 12.85 7.90 -12.62
CA VAL A 8 12.68 6.45 -12.81
C VAL A 8 14.01 5.78 -13.14
N GLU A 9 14.76 6.33 -14.11
CA GLU A 9 16.07 5.79 -14.52
C GLU A 9 17.05 5.75 -13.34
N THR A 10 17.15 6.85 -12.59
CA THR A 10 18.03 6.93 -11.41
C THR A 10 17.65 5.90 -10.35
N ARG A 11 16.35 5.72 -10.08
CA ARG A 11 15.88 4.74 -9.09
C ARG A 11 16.10 3.31 -9.53
N GLN A 12 15.96 3.02 -10.82
CA GLN A 12 16.30 1.71 -11.38
C GLN A 12 17.79 1.39 -11.16
N GLN A 13 18.70 2.33 -11.45
CA GLN A 13 20.13 2.14 -11.22
C GLN A 13 20.46 1.89 -9.74
N LEU A 14 19.87 2.67 -8.83
CA LEU A 14 20.07 2.49 -7.39
C LEU A 14 19.59 1.12 -6.91
N LEU A 15 18.44 0.65 -7.43
CA LEU A 15 17.93 -0.67 -7.13
C LEU A 15 18.86 -1.78 -7.65
N SER A 16 19.35 -1.67 -8.89
CA SER A 16 20.32 -2.62 -9.45
C SER A 16 21.63 -2.68 -8.68
N LEU A 17 22.12 -1.54 -8.19
CA LEU A 17 23.36 -1.47 -7.41
C LEU A 17 23.21 -2.03 -6.00
N LYS A 18 22.04 -1.86 -5.38
CA LYS A 18 21.80 -2.15 -3.97
C LYS A 18 20.40 -2.76 -3.77
N PRO A 19 20.13 -3.97 -4.29
CA PRO A 19 18.80 -4.60 -4.21
C PRO A 19 18.43 -5.05 -2.80
N ASN A 20 19.41 -5.27 -1.92
CA ASN A 20 19.17 -5.65 -0.52
C ASN A 20 18.67 -4.47 0.35
N HIS A 21 18.65 -3.25 -0.19
CA HIS A 21 18.14 -2.09 0.53
C HIS A 21 16.70 -1.81 0.13
N ARG A 22 15.77 -2.10 1.04
CA ARG A 22 14.34 -1.79 0.93
C ARG A 22 14.05 -0.41 0.33
N MET A 23 14.72 0.63 0.80
CA MET A 23 14.48 2.01 0.34
C MET A 23 14.66 2.19 -1.18
N ASN A 24 15.49 1.36 -1.83
CA ASN A 24 15.63 1.40 -3.28
C ASN A 24 14.42 0.82 -3.99
N TRP A 25 13.80 -0.24 -3.46
CA TRP A 25 12.53 -0.78 -3.96
C TRP A 25 11.40 0.23 -3.83
N ILE A 26 11.22 0.79 -2.62
CA ILE A 26 10.17 1.79 -2.35
C ILE A 26 10.38 3.03 -3.24
N GLY A 27 11.62 3.52 -3.34
CA GLY A 27 11.95 4.66 -4.19
C GLY A 27 11.66 4.41 -5.66
N PHE A 28 11.88 3.19 -6.15
CA PHE A 28 11.59 2.81 -7.54
C PHE A 28 10.09 2.67 -7.80
N ALA A 29 9.33 2.10 -6.86
CA ALA A 29 7.87 2.06 -6.94
C ALA A 29 7.27 3.47 -6.96
N VAL A 30 7.74 4.38 -6.08
CA VAL A 30 7.30 5.79 -6.05
C VAL A 30 7.64 6.50 -7.35
N ALA A 31 8.81 6.24 -7.96
CA ALA A 31 9.15 6.85 -9.25
C ALA A 31 8.18 6.45 -10.36
N HIS A 32 7.81 5.18 -10.43
CA HIS A 32 6.80 4.70 -11.38
C HIS A 32 5.41 5.27 -11.09
N HIS A 33 4.99 5.32 -9.83
CA HIS A 33 3.72 5.91 -9.43
C HIS A 33 3.65 7.39 -9.87
N LEU A 34 4.65 8.20 -9.52
CA LEU A 34 4.68 9.62 -9.90
C LEU A 34 4.70 9.83 -11.42
N ASN A 35 5.24 8.87 -12.17
CA ASN A 35 5.23 8.86 -13.64
C ASN A 35 3.96 8.21 -14.22
N SER A 36 2.85 8.22 -13.46
CA SER A 36 1.53 7.72 -13.83
C SER A 36 1.49 6.23 -14.23
N ASN A 37 2.45 5.43 -13.76
CA ASN A 37 2.50 4.00 -13.99
C ASN A 37 2.23 3.23 -12.68
N CYS A 38 1.00 3.37 -12.20
CA CYS A 38 0.53 2.73 -10.97
C CYS A 38 0.67 1.20 -11.02
N SER A 39 0.32 0.56 -12.15
CA SER A 39 0.46 -0.91 -12.30
C SER A 39 1.89 -1.37 -12.07
N LYS A 40 2.87 -0.64 -12.64
CA LYS A 40 4.28 -0.98 -12.44
C LYS A 40 4.74 -0.74 -11.01
N ALA A 41 4.23 0.29 -10.35
CA ALA A 41 4.54 0.54 -8.95
C ALA A 41 4.06 -0.63 -8.06
N VAL A 42 2.87 -1.16 -8.30
CA VAL A 42 2.35 -2.35 -7.62
C VAL A 42 3.26 -3.56 -7.87
N GLU A 43 3.59 -3.85 -9.13
CA GLU A 43 4.47 -4.98 -9.48
C GLU A 43 5.83 -4.91 -8.75
N ILE A 44 6.40 -3.72 -8.60
CA ILE A 44 7.67 -3.52 -7.89
C ILE A 44 7.54 -3.83 -6.40
N LEU A 45 6.44 -3.39 -5.77
CA LEU A 45 6.19 -3.69 -4.35
C LEU A 45 5.92 -5.17 -4.12
N GLU A 46 5.19 -5.83 -5.01
CA GLU A 46 4.95 -7.28 -4.96
C GLU A 46 6.25 -8.07 -5.16
N ALA A 47 7.11 -7.63 -6.08
CA ALA A 47 8.43 -8.22 -6.26
C ALA A 47 9.29 -8.06 -4.99
N TYR A 48 9.24 -6.90 -4.33
CA TYR A 48 9.92 -6.68 -3.05
C TYR A 48 9.40 -7.61 -1.96
N GLU A 49 8.08 -7.73 -1.79
CA GLU A 49 7.49 -8.68 -0.83
C GLU A 49 7.93 -10.12 -1.09
N GLY A 50 8.03 -10.52 -2.35
CA GLY A 50 8.54 -11.84 -2.74
C GLY A 50 10.01 -12.09 -2.37
N THR A 51 10.77 -11.05 -2.00
CA THR A 51 12.14 -11.20 -1.49
C THR A 51 12.22 -11.42 0.02
N LEU A 52 11.13 -11.21 0.75
CA LEU A 52 11.07 -11.32 2.20
C LEU A 52 10.70 -12.75 2.63
N GLU A 53 11.38 -13.26 3.66
CA GLU A 53 11.08 -14.56 4.25
C GLU A 53 9.72 -14.49 4.97
N ASP A 54 8.77 -15.35 4.57
CA ASP A 54 7.36 -15.34 5.02
C ASP A 54 6.67 -13.97 4.93
N ASP A 55 7.18 -13.09 4.06
CA ASP A 55 6.73 -11.70 3.93
C ASP A 55 6.74 -10.98 5.30
N TYR A 56 7.74 -11.28 6.13
CA TYR A 56 7.89 -10.72 7.46
C TYR A 56 9.21 -9.93 7.53
N PRO A 57 9.17 -8.60 7.72
CA PRO A 57 10.38 -7.82 7.91
C PRO A 57 10.97 -8.08 9.32
N PRO A 58 12.21 -7.66 9.58
CA PRO A 58 12.74 -7.56 10.93
C PRO A 58 11.79 -6.79 11.88
N ASP A 59 11.79 -7.13 13.17
CA ASP A 59 10.83 -6.57 14.14
C ASP A 59 10.84 -5.03 14.21
N ASN A 60 12.02 -4.43 14.05
CA ASN A 60 12.23 -2.99 14.03
C ASN A 60 11.74 -2.30 12.74
N GLU A 61 11.25 -3.06 11.76
CA GLU A 61 10.75 -2.55 10.47
C GLU A 61 9.26 -2.88 10.24
N ARG A 62 8.59 -3.48 11.23
CA ARG A 62 7.18 -3.88 11.14
C ARG A 62 6.26 -2.70 10.85
N CYS A 63 6.49 -1.56 11.49
CA CYS A 63 5.70 -0.35 11.28
C CYS A 63 5.83 0.13 9.84
N GLU A 64 7.06 0.32 9.37
CA GLU A 64 7.32 0.76 8.00
C GLU A 64 6.75 -0.24 6.99
N HIS A 65 6.83 -1.55 7.25
CA HIS A 65 6.25 -2.56 6.35
C HIS A 65 4.73 -2.47 6.30
N GLY A 66 4.06 -2.26 7.43
CA GLY A 66 2.62 -1.95 7.47
C GLY A 66 2.26 -0.75 6.59
N GLU A 67 3.04 0.34 6.66
CA GLU A 67 2.85 1.52 5.80
C GLU A 67 3.05 1.21 4.32
N MET A 68 4.03 0.38 3.98
CA MET A 68 4.25 -0.05 2.60
C MET A 68 3.07 -0.87 2.06
N LEU A 69 2.51 -1.76 2.88
CA LEU A 69 1.32 -2.54 2.51
C LEU A 69 0.11 -1.64 2.28
N LEU A 70 -0.14 -0.68 3.18
CA LEU A 70 -1.20 0.33 3.01
C LEU A 70 -1.00 1.16 1.74
N TYR A 71 0.23 1.57 1.44
CA TYR A 71 0.56 2.26 0.19
C TYR A 71 0.34 1.38 -1.05
N LYS A 72 0.64 0.09 -0.99
CA LYS A 72 0.34 -0.84 -2.09
C LYS A 72 -1.17 -0.97 -2.31
N ILE A 73 -1.96 -1.03 -1.24
CA ILE A 73 -3.42 -1.08 -1.30
C ILE A 73 -3.99 0.20 -1.90
N SER A 74 -3.47 1.38 -1.53
CA SER A 74 -3.89 2.65 -2.13
C SER A 74 -3.53 2.71 -3.63
N LEU A 75 -2.37 2.18 -4.03
CA LEU A 75 -2.04 2.04 -5.45
C LEU A 75 -3.02 1.11 -6.18
N LEU A 76 -3.36 -0.05 -5.61
CA LEU A 76 -4.34 -0.96 -6.22
C LEU A 76 -5.70 -0.27 -6.42
N GLU A 77 -6.11 0.54 -5.44
CA GLU A 77 -7.32 1.36 -5.52
C GLU A 77 -7.22 2.43 -6.63
N GLU A 78 -6.12 3.18 -6.71
CA GLU A 78 -5.88 4.18 -7.76
C GLU A 78 -5.81 3.56 -9.17
N CYS A 79 -5.33 2.33 -9.25
CA CYS A 79 -5.33 1.50 -10.46
C CYS A 79 -6.72 0.90 -10.79
N SER A 80 -7.80 1.31 -10.10
CA SER A 80 -9.17 0.79 -10.25
C SER A 80 -9.30 -0.72 -10.03
N SER A 81 -8.36 -1.34 -9.31
CA SER A 81 -8.37 -2.78 -8.98
C SER A 81 -8.95 -3.00 -7.58
N LEU A 82 -10.19 -2.55 -7.37
CA LEU A 82 -10.81 -2.43 -6.05
C LEU A 82 -10.99 -3.77 -5.32
N GLU A 83 -11.44 -4.81 -6.02
CA GLU A 83 -11.60 -6.15 -5.44
C GLU A 83 -10.27 -6.73 -4.98
N ARG A 84 -9.23 -6.54 -5.79
CA ARG A 84 -7.86 -6.95 -5.46
C ARG A 84 -7.30 -6.14 -4.30
N ALA A 85 -7.59 -4.84 -4.24
CA ALA A 85 -7.19 -4.00 -3.12
C ALA A 85 -7.79 -4.48 -1.80
N LEU A 86 -9.09 -4.83 -1.80
CA LEU A 86 -9.79 -5.33 -0.62
C LEU A 86 -9.28 -6.72 -0.20
N GLU A 87 -9.10 -7.64 -1.16
CA GLU A 87 -8.53 -8.97 -0.89
C GLU A 87 -7.13 -8.86 -0.28
N GLU A 88 -6.28 -8.00 -0.84
CA GLU A 88 -4.92 -7.81 -0.34
C GLU A 88 -4.91 -7.17 1.05
N LEU A 89 -5.81 -6.21 1.33
CA LEU A 89 -5.98 -5.63 2.65
C LEU A 89 -6.34 -6.68 3.70
N HIS A 90 -7.33 -7.53 3.43
CA HIS A 90 -7.73 -8.60 4.34
C HIS A 90 -6.62 -9.63 4.54
N LYS A 91 -5.95 -10.03 3.47
CA LYS A 91 -4.85 -11.00 3.52
C LYS A 91 -3.68 -10.50 4.38
N LYS A 92 -3.43 -9.20 4.38
CA LYS A 92 -2.28 -8.57 5.05
C LYS A 92 -2.63 -7.88 6.37
N GLU A 93 -3.88 -7.95 6.82
CA GLU A 93 -4.37 -7.24 8.01
C GLU A 93 -3.50 -7.48 9.25
N SER A 94 -3.09 -8.72 9.47
CA SER A 94 -2.27 -9.10 10.64
C SER A 94 -0.89 -8.45 10.67
N LYS A 95 -0.38 -7.98 9.52
CA LYS A 95 0.94 -7.36 9.35
C LYS A 95 0.89 -5.83 9.42
N ILE A 96 -0.30 -5.25 9.32
CA ILE A 96 -0.50 -3.79 9.37
C ILE A 96 -0.70 -3.38 10.83
N VAL A 97 0.23 -2.57 11.35
CA VAL A 97 0.21 -2.09 12.74
C VAL A 97 -0.85 -1.00 12.92
N ASP A 98 -0.98 -0.08 11.96
CA ASP A 98 -2.00 0.97 12.00
C ASP A 98 -3.40 0.42 11.69
N LYS A 99 -4.11 0.04 12.76
CA LYS A 99 -5.47 -0.51 12.66
C LYS A 99 -6.52 0.53 12.31
N LEU A 100 -6.25 1.82 12.55
CA LEU A 100 -7.19 2.88 12.21
C LEU A 100 -7.18 3.09 10.70
N SER A 101 -6.02 3.37 10.13
CA SER A 101 -5.85 3.55 8.68
C SER A 101 -6.29 2.33 7.89
N LEU A 102 -6.05 1.11 8.41
CA LEU A 102 -6.56 -0.12 7.81
C LEU A 102 -8.09 -0.12 7.70
N LYS A 103 -8.80 0.20 8.78
CA LYS A 103 -10.28 0.20 8.79
C LYS A 103 -10.86 1.32 7.93
N GLU A 104 -10.22 2.50 7.93
CA GLU A 104 -10.61 3.62 7.07
C GLU A 104 -10.44 3.27 5.59
N GLN A 105 -9.34 2.58 5.24
CA GLN A 105 -9.10 2.12 3.88
C GLN A 105 -10.09 1.00 3.48
N GLU A 106 -10.35 0.05 4.38
CA GLU A 106 -11.32 -1.03 4.15
C GLU A 106 -12.73 -0.48 3.90
N VAL A 107 -13.20 0.45 4.73
CA VAL A 107 -14.54 1.04 4.54
C VAL A 107 -14.62 1.85 3.24
N SER A 108 -13.56 2.59 2.89
CA SER A 108 -13.47 3.30 1.60
C SER A 108 -13.63 2.34 0.42
N LEU A 109 -12.91 1.21 0.43
CA LEU A 109 -12.98 0.18 -0.60
C LEU A 109 -14.37 -0.47 -0.68
N LEU A 110 -14.97 -0.82 0.47
CA LEU A 110 -16.31 -1.41 0.53
C LEU A 110 -17.37 -0.48 -0.09
N VAL A 111 -17.30 0.81 0.22
CA VAL A 111 -18.21 1.82 -0.35
C VAL A 111 -18.03 1.95 -1.86
N LYS A 112 -16.77 2.02 -2.34
CA LYS A 112 -16.47 2.08 -3.78
C LYS A 112 -16.92 0.84 -4.55
N LEU A 113 -16.92 -0.32 -3.89
CA LEU A 113 -17.44 -1.59 -4.42
C LEU A 113 -18.97 -1.73 -4.31
N GLY A 114 -19.66 -0.76 -3.69
CA GLY A 114 -21.11 -0.81 -3.47
C GLY A 114 -21.56 -1.76 -2.36
N ARG A 115 -20.64 -2.26 -1.51
CA ARG A 115 -20.93 -3.13 -0.37
C ARG A 115 -21.34 -2.29 0.86
N LEU A 116 -22.46 -1.58 0.71
CA LEU A 116 -22.86 -0.53 1.65
C LEU A 116 -23.24 -1.04 3.05
N GLU A 117 -23.80 -2.25 3.16
CA GLU A 117 -24.15 -2.83 4.45
C GLU A 117 -22.91 -3.11 5.31
N GLU A 118 -21.91 -3.79 4.73
CA GLU A 118 -20.62 -4.03 5.37
C GLU A 118 -19.91 -2.72 5.72
N GLY A 119 -19.92 -1.76 4.77
CA GLY A 119 -19.33 -0.45 4.99
C GLY A 119 -20.00 0.33 6.13
N ALA A 120 -21.33 0.27 6.24
CA ALA A 120 -22.07 0.94 7.30
C ALA A 120 -21.74 0.38 8.70
N GLU A 121 -21.62 -0.94 8.83
CA GLU A 121 -21.21 -1.55 10.10
C GLU A 121 -19.77 -1.14 10.49
N LEU A 122 -18.86 -1.09 9.52
CA LEU A 122 -17.49 -0.67 9.78
C LEU A 122 -17.39 0.82 10.14
N TYR A 123 -18.17 1.69 9.50
CA TYR A 123 -18.27 3.10 9.89
C TYR A 123 -18.80 3.29 11.32
N LYS A 124 -19.81 2.52 11.74
CA LYS A 124 -20.29 2.57 13.12
C LYS A 124 -19.18 2.19 14.11
N ALA A 125 -18.39 1.18 13.78
CA ALA A 125 -17.24 0.79 14.59
C ALA A 125 -16.19 1.92 14.66
N LEU A 126 -15.83 2.54 13.54
CA LEU A 126 -14.92 3.68 13.51
C LEU A 126 -15.43 4.88 14.33
N LEU A 127 -16.70 5.25 14.20
CA LEU A 127 -17.32 6.33 14.98
C LEU A 127 -17.36 6.00 16.47
N SER A 128 -17.48 4.74 16.85
CA SER A 128 -17.39 4.35 18.28
C SER A 128 -15.97 4.51 18.85
N ILE A 129 -14.94 4.42 18.01
CA ILE A 129 -13.54 4.62 18.40
C ILE A 129 -13.24 6.12 18.53
N ASN A 130 -13.71 6.93 17.59
CA ASN A 130 -13.55 8.38 17.61
C ASN A 130 -14.86 9.09 17.21
N PRO A 131 -15.77 9.36 18.17
CA PRO A 131 -17.08 9.95 17.89
C PRO A 131 -17.06 11.37 17.33
N ASP A 132 -15.96 12.10 17.56
CA ASP A 132 -15.79 13.50 17.13
C ASP A 132 -15.05 13.62 15.79
N ASN A 133 -14.91 12.51 15.05
CA ASN A 133 -14.34 12.50 13.70
C ASN A 133 -15.41 12.92 12.68
N TYR A 134 -15.40 14.20 12.27
CA TYR A 134 -16.36 14.83 11.36
C TYR A 134 -16.01 14.68 9.88
#